data_AF-A0A7W8NMA5-F1
#
_entry.id   AF-A0A7W8NMA5-F1
#
_cell.length_a   1.000
_cell.length_b   1.000
_cell.length_c   1.000
_cell.angle_alpha   90.00
_cell.angle_beta   90.00
_cell.angle_gamma   90.00
#
_symmetry.space_group_name_H-M   'P 1'
#
loop_
_entity.id
_entity.type
_entity.pdbx_description
1 polymer ?
#
loop_
_entity_poly.entity_id
_entity_poly.type
_entity_poly.pdbx_seq_one_letter_code
_entity_poly.pdbx_strand_id
1 'polypeptide(L)'
;MKFIPAALVLLLAFPAAASAANYCDSPAQSIVHNKSYEEVMQIAKSRDRKIIDAECSFAEAIVNIQDEQAGIERYPGRLLIADARDENFIATRRVGEYTIFSYRYSPRQLLQFALKDTTWAEGEAFQAGAYKIIGVRQFKTPTGFPIQLLVAQGFQFYGPP
;
A
#
# COMPACT_ATOMS: atom_id res chain seq x y z
N MET A 1 -64.03 2.78 12.10
CA MET A 1 -62.69 2.20 12.34
C MET A 1 -61.79 2.66 11.20
N LYS A 2 -60.74 3.43 11.50
CA LYS A 2 -59.81 3.96 10.49
C LYS A 2 -58.69 2.93 10.29
N PHE A 3 -58.62 2.35 9.09
CA PHE A 3 -57.57 1.43 8.69
C PHE A 3 -56.26 2.22 8.53
N ILE A 4 -55.30 1.96 9.41
CA ILE A 4 -53.92 2.43 9.26
C ILE A 4 -53.28 1.55 8.17
N PRO A 5 -52.72 2.10 7.09
CA PRO A 5 -52.16 1.28 6.03
C PRO A 5 -50.88 0.63 6.54
N ALA A 6 -50.86 -0.70 6.57
CA ALA A 6 -49.70 -1.54 6.88
C ALA A 6 -48.50 -1.35 5.92
N ALA A 7 -48.64 -0.47 4.92
CA ALA A 7 -47.60 -0.14 3.95
C ALA A 7 -46.49 0.78 4.50
N LEU A 8 -46.68 1.42 5.67
CA LEU A 8 -45.68 2.34 6.22
C LEU A 8 -44.60 1.67 7.08
N VAL A 9 -44.74 0.38 7.42
CA VAL A 9 -43.81 -0.32 8.33
C VAL A 9 -42.71 -1.08 7.57
N LEU A 10 -42.85 -1.30 6.26
CA LEU A 10 -41.88 -2.06 5.46
C LEU A 10 -40.68 -1.25 4.93
N LEU A 11 -40.55 0.04 5.29
CA LEU A 11 -39.41 0.88 4.90
C LEU A 11 -38.25 0.86 5.91
N LEU A 12 -38.38 0.13 7.03
CA LEU A 12 -37.34 0.01 8.06
C LEU A 12 -36.59 -1.35 8.01
N ALA A 13 -36.87 -2.20 7.03
CA ALA A 13 -36.32 -3.55 6.92
C ALA A 13 -35.25 -3.71 5.82
N PHE A 14 -34.77 -2.62 5.23
CA PHE A 14 -33.51 -2.67 4.50
C PHE A 14 -32.39 -2.40 5.51
N PRO A 15 -31.56 -3.39 5.88
CA PRO A 15 -30.29 -3.03 6.49
C PRO A 15 -29.63 -2.10 5.48
N ALA A 16 -29.33 -0.87 5.91
CA ALA A 16 -28.39 -0.04 5.18
C ALA A 16 -27.21 -0.96 4.87
N ALA A 17 -26.99 -1.28 3.60
CA ALA A 17 -25.77 -1.94 3.19
C ALA A 17 -24.68 -1.02 3.71
N ALA A 18 -24.07 -1.39 4.83
CA ALA A 18 -23.01 -0.66 5.45
C ALA A 18 -21.85 -0.77 4.47
N SER A 19 -21.83 0.13 3.51
CA SER A 19 -20.70 0.43 2.65
C SER A 19 -19.63 1.08 3.53
N ALA A 20 -19.10 0.33 4.48
CA ALA A 20 -17.77 0.54 5.01
C ALA A 20 -16.80 -0.24 4.11
N ALA A 21 -16.90 -0.02 2.79
CA ALA A 21 -16.12 -0.71 1.79
C ALA A 21 -15.02 0.21 1.26
N ASN A 22 -14.09 0.60 2.14
CA ASN A 22 -12.72 0.96 1.75
C ASN A 22 -11.87 1.15 3.01
N TYR A 23 -11.03 0.19 3.34
CA TYR A 23 -10.08 0.35 4.45
C TYR A 23 -9.02 1.42 4.11
N CYS A 24 -8.43 1.31 2.92
CA CYS A 24 -7.53 2.31 2.36
C CYS A 24 -8.09 2.79 1.03
N ASP A 25 -7.89 4.07 0.71
CA ASP A 25 -8.17 4.64 -0.62
C ASP A 25 -7.13 4.17 -1.65
N SER A 26 -6.98 2.85 -1.76
CA SER A 26 -6.05 2.21 -2.66
C SER A 26 -6.59 2.24 -4.09
N PRO A 27 -5.73 2.36 -5.10
CA PRO A 27 -6.17 2.45 -6.49
C PRO A 27 -6.96 1.25 -7.00
N ALA A 28 -7.76 1.46 -8.05
CA ALA A 28 -8.64 0.43 -8.63
C ALA A 28 -7.91 -0.86 -9.03
N GLN A 29 -6.67 -0.72 -9.48
CA GLN A 29 -5.79 -1.81 -9.88
C GLN A 29 -5.25 -2.63 -8.68
N SER A 30 -5.30 -2.09 -7.45
CA SER A 30 -4.81 -2.76 -6.25
C SER A 30 -5.73 -3.93 -5.85
N ILE A 31 -5.14 -5.04 -5.42
CA ILE A 31 -5.91 -6.21 -4.92
C ILE A 31 -6.71 -5.89 -3.64
N VAL A 32 -6.29 -4.86 -2.91
CA VAL A 32 -6.96 -4.39 -1.70
C VAL A 32 -7.98 -3.27 -1.97
N HIS A 33 -8.23 -2.94 -3.24
CA HIS A 33 -9.24 -1.94 -3.62
C HIS A 33 -10.65 -2.35 -3.21
N ASN A 34 -11.39 -1.40 -2.61
CA ASN A 34 -12.72 -1.61 -2.06
C ASN A 34 -12.79 -2.86 -1.17
N LYS A 35 -11.76 -3.07 -0.33
CA LYS A 35 -11.73 -4.13 0.68
C LYS A 35 -11.85 -3.54 2.08
N SER A 36 -12.53 -4.26 2.97
CA SER A 36 -12.50 -3.99 4.40
C SER A 36 -11.14 -4.37 5.00
N TYR A 37 -10.88 -3.93 6.23
CA TYR A 37 -9.67 -4.30 6.95
C TYR A 37 -9.56 -5.82 7.12
N GLU A 38 -10.66 -6.49 7.45
CA GLU A 38 -10.69 -7.94 7.62
C GLU A 38 -10.34 -8.68 6.33
N GLU A 39 -10.89 -8.24 5.20
CA GLU A 39 -10.56 -8.81 3.88
C GLU A 39 -9.09 -8.60 3.52
N VAL A 40 -8.56 -7.38 3.76
CA VAL A 40 -7.13 -7.08 3.59
C VAL A 40 -6.28 -8.02 4.43
N MET A 41 -6.61 -8.18 5.71
CA MET A 41 -5.86 -9.03 6.63
C MET A 41 -5.97 -10.52 6.29
N GLN A 42 -7.11 -10.97 5.76
CA GLN A 42 -7.27 -12.33 5.23
C GLN A 42 -6.37 -12.57 4.02
N ILE A 43 -6.38 -11.66 3.04
CA ILE A 43 -5.48 -11.70 1.88
C ILE A 43 -4.03 -11.71 2.36
N ALA A 44 -3.68 -10.82 3.29
CA ALA A 44 -2.34 -10.68 3.84
C ALA A 44 -1.84 -11.99 4.48
N LYS A 45 -2.61 -12.53 5.44
CA LYS A 45 -2.26 -13.72 6.21
C LYS A 45 -2.27 -15.01 5.40
N SER A 46 -3.04 -15.06 4.30
CA SER A 46 -3.01 -16.20 3.38
C SER A 46 -1.65 -16.39 2.71
N ARG A 47 -0.89 -15.31 2.51
CA ARG A 47 0.44 -15.33 1.87
C ARG A 47 1.57 -15.31 2.88
N ASP A 48 1.45 -14.51 3.93
CA ASP A 48 2.43 -14.46 5.01
C ASP A 48 1.72 -14.41 6.36
N ARG A 49 1.74 -15.54 7.07
CA ARG A 49 1.15 -15.69 8.40
C ARG A 49 1.80 -14.78 9.46
N LYS A 50 2.98 -14.20 9.18
CA LYS A 50 3.67 -13.26 10.07
C LYS A 50 3.09 -11.85 9.99
N ILE A 51 2.16 -11.58 9.07
CA ILE A 51 1.47 -10.29 9.03
C ILE A 51 0.46 -10.21 10.17
N ILE A 52 0.67 -9.23 11.03
CA ILE A 52 -0.13 -8.96 12.23
C ILE A 52 -1.05 -7.76 12.05
N ASP A 53 -0.69 -6.82 11.15
CA ASP A 53 -1.44 -5.59 10.93
C ASP A 53 -1.26 -5.05 9.50
N ALA A 54 -2.12 -4.11 9.12
CA ALA A 54 -2.01 -3.33 7.88
C ALA A 54 -2.07 -1.83 8.19
N GLU A 55 -1.41 -1.01 7.40
CA GLU A 55 -1.48 0.46 7.48
C GLU A 55 -1.70 1.02 6.07
N CYS A 56 -2.54 2.04 5.96
CA CYS A 56 -2.72 2.81 4.74
C CYS A 56 -1.58 3.83 4.58
N SER A 57 -1.35 4.26 3.35
CA SER A 57 -0.31 5.24 2.96
C SER A 57 1.11 4.71 3.09
N PHE A 58 1.65 4.21 1.97
CA PHE A 58 3.03 3.77 1.90
C PHE A 58 3.99 4.97 2.02
N ALA A 59 3.66 6.10 1.39
CA ALA A 59 4.43 7.34 1.49
C ALA A 59 4.55 7.83 2.93
N GLU A 60 3.48 7.82 3.71
CA GLU A 60 3.50 8.30 5.09
C GLU A 60 4.39 7.42 5.96
N ALA A 61 4.33 6.10 5.79
CA ALA A 61 5.27 5.20 6.45
C ALA A 61 6.73 5.51 6.08
N ILE A 62 7.03 5.77 4.80
CA ILE A 62 8.38 6.18 4.38
C ILE A 62 8.79 7.50 5.03
N VAL A 63 7.94 8.53 5.00
CA VAL A 63 8.21 9.83 5.62
C VAL A 63 8.52 9.66 7.10
N ASN A 64 7.70 8.89 7.82
CA ASN A 64 7.89 8.65 9.25
C ASN A 64 9.21 7.92 9.55
N ILE A 65 9.65 7.00 8.68
CA ILE A 65 10.96 6.35 8.80
C ILE A 65 12.10 7.34 8.52
N GLN A 66 11.99 8.14 7.46
CA GLN A 66 13.02 9.09 7.04
C GLN A 66 13.20 10.25 8.03
N ASP A 67 12.11 10.72 8.63
CA ASP A 67 12.11 11.78 9.63
C ASP A 67 12.36 11.24 11.06
N GLU A 68 12.75 9.96 11.19
CA GLU A 68 13.05 9.27 12.47
C GLU A 68 11.88 9.26 13.48
N GLN A 69 10.65 9.50 13.03
CA GLN A 69 9.44 9.46 13.86
C GLN A 69 9.03 8.01 14.19
N ALA A 70 9.38 7.07 13.32
CA ALA A 70 9.20 5.64 13.53
C ALA A 70 10.43 4.88 13.06
N GLY A 71 10.97 4.00 13.90
CA GLY A 71 12.06 3.13 13.49
C GLY A 71 11.59 2.04 12.52
N ILE A 72 12.48 1.63 11.61
CA ILE A 72 12.16 0.62 10.60
C ILE A 72 11.72 -0.72 11.22
N GLU A 73 12.17 -1.02 12.44
CA GLU A 73 11.82 -2.19 13.23
C GLU A 73 10.35 -2.27 13.66
N ARG A 74 9.57 -1.20 13.47
CA ARG A 74 8.10 -1.21 13.65
C ARG A 74 7.38 -1.93 12.50
N TYR A 75 7.97 -1.93 11.31
CA TYR A 75 7.32 -2.38 10.07
C TYR A 75 7.41 -3.89 9.75
N PRO A 76 8.32 -4.69 10.33
CA PRO A 76 8.22 -6.15 10.28
C PRO A 76 6.86 -6.65 10.73
N GLY A 77 6.18 -7.42 9.86
CA GLY A 77 4.84 -7.96 10.12
C GLY A 77 3.70 -6.99 9.85
N ARG A 78 3.98 -5.77 9.35
CA ARG A 78 2.95 -4.84 8.86
C ARG A 78 2.90 -4.85 7.34
N LEU A 79 1.68 -4.84 6.79
CA LEU A 79 1.44 -4.60 5.36
C LEU A 79 1.19 -3.11 5.15
N LEU A 80 1.97 -2.48 4.29
CA LEU A 80 1.78 -1.07 3.94
C LEU A 80 1.06 -0.98 2.59
N ILE A 81 -0.05 -0.26 2.54
CA ILE A 81 -0.90 -0.19 1.36
C ILE A 81 -0.76 1.18 0.73
N ALA A 82 -0.32 1.22 -0.53
CA ALA A 82 -0.37 2.45 -1.32
C ALA A 82 -1.80 2.98 -1.42
N ASP A 83 -1.96 4.26 -1.11
CA ASP A 83 -3.20 5.00 -1.33
C ASP A 83 -3.12 5.85 -2.62
N ALA A 84 -4.17 6.61 -2.92
CA ALA A 84 -4.22 7.46 -4.12
C ALA A 84 -3.04 8.45 -4.26
N ARG A 85 -2.38 8.84 -3.16
CA ARG A 85 -1.20 9.73 -3.19
C ARG A 85 0.04 9.00 -3.69
N ASP A 86 0.12 7.70 -3.42
CA ASP A 86 1.24 6.82 -3.74
C ASP A 86 1.31 6.46 -5.24
N GLU A 87 0.23 6.62 -6.01
CA GLU A 87 0.22 6.37 -7.47
C GLU A 87 1.27 7.17 -8.26
N ASN A 88 1.82 8.21 -7.64
CA ASN A 88 2.77 9.12 -8.26
C ASN A 88 4.23 8.67 -8.15
N PHE A 89 4.52 7.51 -7.54
CA PHE A 89 5.89 6.97 -7.56
C PHE A 89 6.33 6.67 -8.99
N ILE A 90 7.51 7.13 -9.39
CA ILE A 90 8.05 6.88 -10.74
C ILE A 90 9.23 5.91 -10.63
N ALA A 91 9.23 4.85 -11.44
CA ALA A 91 10.40 3.99 -11.60
C ALA A 91 11.53 4.78 -12.30
N THR A 92 12.70 4.86 -11.67
CA THR A 92 13.81 5.73 -12.13
C THR A 92 15.02 4.97 -12.64
N ARG A 93 15.33 3.80 -12.05
CA ARG A 93 16.57 3.06 -12.34
C ARG A 93 16.48 1.60 -11.90
N ARG A 94 17.20 0.70 -12.58
CA ARG A 94 17.53 -0.64 -12.07
C ARG A 94 18.96 -0.75 -11.59
N VAL A 95 19.14 -1.45 -10.47
CA VAL A 95 20.45 -1.81 -9.93
C VAL A 95 20.40 -3.27 -9.46
N GLY A 96 20.97 -4.18 -10.25
CA GLY A 96 20.88 -5.62 -9.98
C GLY A 96 19.43 -6.12 -9.99
N GLU A 97 18.99 -6.76 -8.91
CA GLU A 97 17.63 -7.27 -8.69
C GLU A 97 16.62 -6.20 -8.22
N TYR A 98 17.05 -4.93 -8.12
CA TYR A 98 16.25 -3.84 -7.55
C TYR A 98 15.78 -2.84 -8.59
N THR A 99 14.49 -2.49 -8.52
CA THR A 99 13.89 -1.36 -9.25
C THR A 99 13.70 -0.19 -8.27
N ILE A 100 14.30 0.97 -8.57
CA ILE A 100 14.29 2.16 -7.71
C ILE A 100 13.15 3.08 -8.11
N PHE A 101 12.34 3.49 -7.13
CA PHE A 101 11.25 4.43 -7.28
C PHE A 101 11.59 5.76 -6.62
N SER A 102 11.06 6.84 -7.17
CA SER A 102 11.13 8.15 -6.56
C SER A 102 9.79 8.88 -6.61
N TYR A 103 9.49 9.66 -5.58
CA TYR A 103 8.35 10.56 -5.55
C TYR A 103 8.66 11.83 -4.77
N ARG A 104 8.16 12.96 -5.27
CA ARG A 104 8.28 14.24 -4.59
C ARG A 104 7.03 14.49 -3.75
N TYR A 105 7.10 14.13 -2.47
CA TYR A 105 6.03 14.38 -1.50
C TYR A 105 5.88 15.87 -1.16
N SER A 106 7.00 16.58 -1.09
CA SER A 106 7.02 18.04 -0.93
C SER A 106 8.24 18.63 -1.67
N PRO A 107 8.32 19.95 -1.88
CA PRO A 107 9.50 20.57 -2.49
C PRO A 107 10.81 20.28 -1.75
N ARG A 108 10.73 19.85 -0.49
CA ARG A 108 11.86 19.61 0.40
C ARG A 108 12.17 18.13 0.61
N GLN A 109 11.22 17.23 0.34
CA GLN A 109 11.35 15.80 0.62
C GLN A 109 11.13 14.96 -0.64
N LEU A 110 12.12 14.14 -0.97
CA LEU A 110 12.09 13.19 -2.07
C LEU A 110 12.10 11.77 -1.47
N LEU A 111 10.96 11.10 -1.57
CA LEU A 111 10.83 9.71 -1.16
C LEU A 111 11.49 8.83 -2.22
N GLN A 112 12.34 7.89 -1.79
CA GLN A 112 12.91 6.88 -2.67
C GLN A 112 12.93 5.53 -1.97
N PHE A 113 12.56 4.49 -2.71
CA PHE A 113 12.59 3.12 -2.23
C PHE A 113 12.94 2.17 -3.38
N ALA A 114 13.30 0.94 -3.03
CA ALA A 114 13.64 -0.10 -3.97
C ALA A 114 12.67 -1.28 -3.83
N LEU A 115 12.13 -1.75 -4.95
CA LEU A 115 11.44 -3.04 -5.03
C LEU A 115 12.43 -4.13 -5.41
N LYS A 116 12.45 -5.23 -4.65
CA LYS A 116 13.29 -6.40 -4.89
C LYS A 116 12.57 -7.43 -5.79
N ASP A 117 13.33 -8.11 -6.64
CA ASP A 117 12.89 -9.27 -7.46
C ASP A 117 11.80 -8.92 -8.50
N THR A 118 11.80 -7.69 -9.01
CA THR A 118 10.84 -7.23 -10.02
C THR A 118 11.52 -6.85 -11.34
N THR A 119 10.88 -7.17 -12.47
CA THR A 119 11.28 -6.64 -13.78
C THR A 119 10.98 -5.13 -13.86
N TRP A 120 11.47 -4.46 -14.91
CA TRP A 120 11.21 -3.03 -15.10
C TRP A 120 9.72 -2.73 -15.26
N ALA A 121 9.07 -3.44 -16.19
CA ALA A 121 7.66 -3.27 -16.49
C ALA A 121 6.77 -3.60 -15.29
N GLU A 122 7.12 -4.66 -14.55
CA GLU A 122 6.47 -4.99 -13.28
C GLU A 122 6.66 -3.89 -12.24
N GLY A 123 7.87 -3.36 -12.11
CA GLY A 123 8.13 -2.22 -11.23
C GLY A 123 7.23 -1.03 -11.54
N GLU A 124 7.11 -0.65 -12.80
CA GLU A 124 6.20 0.43 -13.23
C GLU A 124 4.74 0.14 -12.86
N ALA A 125 4.29 -1.10 -13.01
CA ALA A 125 2.95 -1.49 -12.59
C ALA A 125 2.77 -1.54 -11.06
N PHE A 126 3.86 -1.76 -10.31
CA PHE A 126 3.87 -1.91 -8.86
C PHE A 126 4.02 -0.58 -8.11
N GLN A 127 3.56 0.54 -8.66
CA GLN A 127 3.55 1.85 -7.99
C GLN A 127 2.41 2.00 -6.97
N ALA A 128 1.32 1.24 -7.13
CA ALA A 128 0.04 1.40 -6.44
C ALA A 128 -0.35 0.20 -5.54
N GLY A 129 0.62 -0.53 -4.99
CA GLY A 129 0.41 -1.85 -4.41
C GLY A 129 0.44 -1.95 -2.88
N ALA A 130 0.21 -3.18 -2.40
CA ALA A 130 0.50 -3.52 -1.02
C ALA A 130 1.94 -4.05 -0.91
N TYR A 131 2.70 -3.49 0.03
CA TYR A 131 4.12 -3.73 0.22
C TYR A 131 4.43 -4.19 1.64
N LYS A 132 5.50 -4.96 1.74
CA LYS A 132 6.14 -5.29 3.00
C LYS A 132 7.54 -4.70 3.01
N ILE A 133 7.89 -3.93 4.04
CA ILE A 133 9.27 -3.47 4.22
C ILE A 133 10.14 -4.64 4.67
N ILE A 134 11.25 -4.85 3.97
CA ILE A 134 12.19 -5.95 4.23
C ILE A 134 13.58 -5.47 4.66
N GLY A 135 13.84 -4.16 4.63
CA GLY A 135 15.05 -3.57 5.20
C GLY A 135 15.48 -2.27 4.53
N VAL A 136 16.76 -1.92 4.71
CA VAL A 136 17.44 -0.79 4.05
C VAL A 136 18.60 -1.34 3.25
N ARG A 137 18.86 -0.78 2.06
CA ARG A 137 20.04 -1.13 1.27
C ARG A 137 20.74 0.10 0.73
N GLN A 138 22.07 0.06 0.79
CA GLN A 138 22.92 1.10 0.21
C GLN A 138 23.29 0.72 -1.22
N PHE A 139 23.10 1.67 -2.14
CA PHE A 139 23.44 1.55 -3.55
C PHE A 139 24.49 2.59 -3.91
N LYS A 140 25.51 2.21 -4.68
CA LYS A 140 26.47 3.19 -5.22
C LYS A 140 25.91 3.80 -6.51
N THR A 141 25.86 5.12 -6.59
CA THR A 141 25.48 5.82 -7.82
C THR A 141 26.60 5.75 -8.87
N PRO A 142 26.29 6.03 -10.15
CA PRO A 142 27.32 6.24 -11.18
C PRO A 142 28.33 7.34 -10.83
N THR A 143 27.94 8.31 -10.00
CA THR A 143 28.82 9.38 -9.50
C THR A 143 29.66 8.97 -8.30
N GLY A 144 29.55 7.72 -7.83
CA GLY A 144 30.31 7.18 -6.70
C GLY A 144 29.73 7.48 -5.32
N PHE A 145 28.65 8.24 -5.23
CA PHE A 145 28.00 8.56 -3.95
C PHE A 145 27.01 7.47 -3.53
N PRO A 146 27.06 6.97 -2.28
CA PRO A 146 26.10 5.99 -1.81
C PRO A 146 24.73 6.64 -1.55
N ILE A 147 23.66 6.01 -2.02
CA ILE A 147 22.27 6.32 -1.66
C ILE A 147 21.76 5.18 -0.80
N GLN A 148 21.17 5.50 0.36
CA GLN A 148 20.44 4.54 1.17
C GLN A 148 18.97 4.53 0.75
N LEU A 149 18.41 3.35 0.45
CA LEU A 149 17.01 3.19 0.06
C LEU A 149 16.31 2.20 0.98
N LEU A 150 15.06 2.48 1.31
CA LEU A 150 14.16 1.49 1.91
C LEU A 150 13.87 0.40 0.88
N VAL A 151 13.92 -0.84 1.30
CA VAL A 151 13.64 -2.00 0.45
C VAL A 151 12.27 -2.54 0.80
N ALA A 152 11.41 -2.55 -0.20
CA ALA A 152 10.09 -3.12 -0.13
C ALA A 152 10.00 -4.38 -1.00
N GLN A 153 9.17 -5.31 -0.53
CA GLN A 153 8.76 -6.49 -1.28
C GLN A 153 7.29 -6.33 -1.65
N GLY A 154 6.97 -6.53 -2.92
CA GLY A 154 5.58 -6.57 -3.37
C GLY A 154 4.87 -7.78 -2.78
N PHE A 155 3.66 -7.58 -2.26
CA PHE A 155 2.92 -8.65 -1.57
C PHE A 155 2.10 -9.53 -2.53
N GLN A 156 1.66 -8.97 -3.67
CA GLN A 156 1.34 -9.46 -5.04
C GLN A 156 0.45 -8.37 -5.66
N PHE A 157 0.28 -8.37 -6.99
CA PHE A 157 -0.66 -7.50 -7.68
C PHE A 157 -1.72 -8.29 -8.48
N TYR A 158 -2.85 -7.61 -8.74
CA TYR A 158 -4.05 -8.00 -9.50
C TYR A 158 -5.08 -8.87 -8.75
N GLY A 159 -6.28 -8.32 -8.55
CA GLY A 159 -7.50 -9.14 -8.47
C GLY A 159 -7.73 -9.86 -9.80
N PRO A 160 -8.56 -10.92 -9.85
CA PRO A 160 -8.83 -11.60 -11.11
C PRO A 160 -9.33 -10.60 -12.18
N PRO A 161 -8.92 -10.74 -13.45
CA PRO A 161 -9.38 -9.89 -14.54
C PRO A 161 -10.91 -9.90 -14.70
#